data_AF-A0A814NHG3-F1
#
_entry.id   AF-A0A814NHG3-F1
#
_cell.length_a   1.000
_cell.length_b   1.000
_cell.length_c   1.000
_cell.angle_alpha   90.00
_cell.angle_beta   90.00
_cell.angle_gamma   90.00
#
_symmetry.space_group_name_H-M   'P 1'
#
loop_
_entity.id
_entity.type
_entity.pdbx_description
1 polymer ?
#
loop_
_entity_poly.entity_id
_entity_poly.type
_entity_poly.pdbx_seq_one_letter_code
_entity_poly.pdbx_strand_id
1 'polypeptide(L)'
;MSKSFVLFYIVIVILVEKTVSFPREIYFEGESYRVEGDNRLLRVAKKCTGNRLGLYVPYNAVKFFWSGFGVADSDKVAAEIAQHVAEKEGKKGVTLETLLELEENRHIKPCKWTVPVTPECRQFWQDLSCEYASTARGEVRVILGPRVSPTSAWLTTEKDQLEYLRSNGQDLWGFKQYELESVYCKDMATHQTRVPEIKQEICMRKV
;
A
#
# COMPACT_ATOMS: atom_id res chain seq x y z
N MET A 1 17.44 -31.94 -54.42
CA MET A 1 17.10 -33.33 -54.02
C MET A 1 17.31 -33.48 -52.52
N SER A 2 16.25 -33.81 -51.76
CA SER A 2 16.20 -34.31 -50.36
C SER A 2 16.88 -33.46 -49.26
N LYS A 3 16.37 -33.32 -48.04
CA LYS A 3 15.19 -33.86 -47.36
C LYS A 3 15.00 -33.01 -46.09
N SER A 4 13.76 -32.70 -45.74
CA SER A 4 13.38 -32.19 -44.42
C SER A 4 13.65 -33.24 -43.34
N PHE A 5 14.06 -32.80 -42.15
CA PHE A 5 13.71 -33.46 -40.88
C PHE A 5 13.49 -32.39 -39.82
N VAL A 6 12.33 -32.50 -39.18
CA VAL A 6 11.91 -31.76 -37.99
C VAL A 6 12.03 -32.75 -36.82
N LEU A 7 12.46 -32.30 -35.63
CA LEU A 7 11.77 -32.44 -34.34
C LEU A 7 12.68 -32.58 -33.09
N PHE A 8 12.20 -31.85 -32.06
CA PHE A 8 12.32 -32.02 -30.60
C PHE A 8 13.53 -31.50 -29.81
N TYR A 9 13.23 -30.42 -29.04
CA TYR A 9 13.57 -30.10 -27.65
C TYR A 9 14.52 -31.03 -26.88
N ILE A 10 15.47 -30.42 -26.14
CA ILE A 10 15.60 -30.49 -24.67
C ILE A 10 16.67 -29.47 -24.22
N VAL A 11 16.30 -28.60 -23.29
CA VAL A 11 17.20 -27.71 -22.53
C VAL A 11 17.66 -28.44 -21.28
N ILE A 12 18.96 -28.53 -21.01
CA ILE A 12 19.50 -28.76 -19.66
C ILE A 12 20.75 -27.88 -19.50
N VAL A 13 20.67 -26.94 -18.56
CA VAL A 13 21.80 -26.15 -18.04
C VAL A 13 22.20 -26.77 -16.70
N ILE A 14 23.48 -27.08 -16.51
CA ILE A 14 24.07 -27.43 -15.21
C ILE A 14 25.01 -26.31 -14.79
N LEU A 15 24.76 -25.78 -13.59
CA LEU A 15 25.48 -24.74 -12.86
C LEU A 15 26.87 -25.20 -12.38
N VAL A 16 27.84 -24.28 -12.36
CA VAL A 16 28.93 -24.28 -11.36
C VAL A 16 29.14 -22.86 -10.85
N GLU A 17 29.06 -22.76 -9.52
CA GLU A 17 29.18 -21.58 -8.67
C GLU A 17 30.54 -20.88 -8.77
N LYS A 18 30.55 -19.54 -8.66
CA LYS A 18 31.50 -18.82 -7.79
C LYS A 18 30.85 -17.58 -7.18
N THR A 19 31.04 -17.48 -5.87
CA THR A 19 30.55 -16.54 -4.85
C THR A 19 30.97 -15.08 -5.04
N VAL A 20 30.06 -14.12 -4.79
CA VAL A 20 30.38 -12.74 -4.39
C VAL A 20 29.34 -12.25 -3.35
N SER A 21 29.83 -11.52 -2.34
CA SER A 21 29.14 -11.06 -1.14
C SER A 21 28.09 -9.96 -1.33
N PHE A 22 27.04 -10.01 -0.50
CA PHE A 22 25.94 -9.07 -0.25
C PHE A 22 26.39 -7.61 0.01
N PRO A 23 25.58 -6.55 -0.28
CA PRO A 23 24.28 -6.34 0.38
C PRO A 23 23.17 -5.58 -0.40
N ARG A 24 21.95 -5.65 0.16
CA ARG A 24 20.72 -4.90 -0.17
C ARG A 24 19.97 -5.31 -1.43
N GLU A 25 19.02 -6.21 -1.23
CA GLU A 25 17.69 -6.17 -1.84
C GLU A 25 16.85 -7.20 -1.08
N ILE A 26 15.85 -6.75 -0.30
CA ILE A 26 14.79 -7.66 0.11
C ILE A 26 13.85 -7.69 -1.10
N TYR A 27 14.13 -8.59 -2.03
CA TYR A 27 13.15 -9.04 -2.99
C TYR A 27 12.04 -9.78 -2.23
N PHE A 28 10.78 -9.43 -2.49
CA PHE A 28 9.67 -10.33 -2.23
C PHE A 28 9.74 -11.46 -3.28
N GLU A 29 10.68 -12.40 -3.11
CA GLU A 29 10.69 -13.64 -3.88
C GLU A 29 9.73 -14.65 -3.24
N GLY A 30 8.67 -14.96 -3.99
CA GLY A 30 8.32 -16.34 -4.31
C GLY A 30 7.96 -17.27 -3.14
N GLU A 31 6.80 -17.07 -2.53
CA GLU A 31 5.97 -18.22 -2.17
C GLU A 31 5.04 -18.50 -3.37
N SER A 32 5.39 -19.52 -4.16
CA SER A 32 4.44 -20.14 -5.07
C SER A 32 3.41 -20.88 -4.22
N TYR A 33 2.37 -20.17 -3.77
CA TYR A 33 1.26 -20.79 -3.08
C TYR A 33 0.55 -21.71 -4.07
N ARG A 34 0.75 -23.01 -3.89
CA ARG A 34 -0.06 -24.04 -4.53
C ARG A 34 -1.49 -23.82 -4.05
N VAL A 35 -2.38 -23.60 -5.02
CA VAL A 35 -3.79 -23.23 -4.85
C VAL A 35 -4.56 -24.35 -4.16
N GLU A 36 -4.51 -24.37 -2.84
CA GLU A 36 -5.48 -25.06 -1.98
C GLU A 36 -6.22 -24.00 -1.15
N GLY A 37 -7.27 -23.44 -1.75
CA GLY A 37 -8.41 -22.85 -1.04
C GLY A 37 -8.13 -21.63 -0.16
N ASP A 38 -7.89 -20.49 -0.79
CA ASP A 38 -7.76 -19.14 -0.22
C ASP A 38 -9.03 -18.64 0.50
N ASN A 39 -9.41 -19.32 1.58
CA ASN A 39 -10.55 -18.97 2.40
C ASN A 39 -10.31 -17.66 3.17
N ARG A 40 -9.05 -17.23 3.36
CA ARG A 40 -8.75 -15.98 4.06
C ARG A 40 -9.04 -14.78 3.16
N LEU A 41 -8.46 -14.69 1.97
CA LEU A 41 -8.68 -13.53 1.10
C LEU A 41 -10.13 -13.49 0.62
N LEU A 42 -10.76 -14.64 0.35
CA LEU A 42 -12.20 -14.69 0.06
C LEU A 42 -13.06 -14.18 1.23
N ARG A 43 -12.67 -14.43 2.49
CA ARG A 43 -13.39 -13.90 3.67
C ARG A 43 -13.18 -12.40 3.81
N VAL A 44 -11.96 -11.89 3.58
CA VAL A 44 -11.69 -10.44 3.61
C VAL A 44 -12.44 -9.73 2.50
N ALA A 45 -12.41 -10.27 1.28
CA ALA A 45 -13.19 -9.79 0.15
C ALA A 45 -14.68 -9.69 0.47
N LYS A 46 -15.28 -10.76 1.00
CA LYS A 46 -16.69 -10.74 1.44
C LYS A 46 -16.97 -9.73 2.56
N LYS A 47 -15.99 -9.40 3.39
CA LYS A 47 -16.12 -8.33 4.40
C LYS A 47 -16.04 -6.93 3.77
N CYS A 48 -15.18 -6.76 2.75
CA CYS A 48 -15.01 -5.49 2.04
C CYS A 48 -15.97 -5.29 0.86
N THR A 49 -16.80 -6.27 0.52
CA THR A 49 -17.76 -6.13 -0.59
C THR A 49 -18.89 -5.20 -0.19
N GLY A 50 -18.84 -3.98 -0.71
CA GLY A 50 -19.89 -2.98 -0.62
C GLY A 50 -19.29 -1.59 -0.68
N ASN A 51 -19.66 -0.80 -1.69
CA ASN A 51 -19.48 0.65 -1.68
C ASN A 51 -20.56 1.24 -0.77
N ARG A 52 -20.45 0.97 0.54
CA ARG A 52 -21.48 1.31 1.54
C ARG A 52 -21.48 2.80 1.84
N LEU A 53 -20.30 3.41 1.86
CA LEU A 53 -20.11 4.82 2.15
C LEU A 53 -20.12 5.68 0.87
N GLY A 54 -19.98 5.06 -0.31
CA GLY A 54 -20.01 5.78 -1.57
C GLY A 54 -18.69 6.50 -1.87
N LEU A 55 -17.56 5.96 -1.40
CA LEU A 55 -16.24 6.56 -1.55
C LEU A 55 -15.85 6.60 -3.03
N TYR A 56 -15.65 7.80 -3.53
CA TYR A 56 -15.06 8.05 -4.82
C TYR A 56 -13.52 7.98 -4.74
N VAL A 57 -12.94 7.08 -5.54
CA VAL A 57 -11.49 6.93 -5.70
C VAL A 57 -11.11 7.18 -7.17
N PRO A 58 -10.37 8.27 -7.48
CA PRO A 58 -10.04 8.61 -8.85
C PRO A 58 -9.10 7.58 -9.48
N TYR A 59 -9.40 7.13 -10.69
CA TYR A 59 -8.60 6.12 -11.40
C TYR A 59 -7.18 6.62 -11.72
N ASN A 60 -7.04 7.89 -12.11
CA ASN A 60 -5.79 8.50 -12.58
C ASN A 60 -4.82 8.96 -11.48
N ALA A 61 -5.16 8.79 -10.20
CA ALA A 61 -4.23 9.08 -9.09
C ALA A 61 -3.49 7.82 -8.63
N VAL A 62 -2.32 8.00 -8.01
CA VAL A 62 -1.58 6.93 -7.33
C VAL A 62 -2.12 6.79 -5.90
N LYS A 63 -2.50 5.57 -5.50
CA LYS A 63 -3.15 5.31 -4.21
C LYS A 63 -2.07 5.00 -3.18
N PHE A 64 -2.02 5.77 -2.11
CA PHE A 64 -1.07 5.58 -1.02
C PHE A 64 -1.79 5.07 0.22
N PHE A 65 -1.35 3.89 0.66
CA PHE A 65 -1.66 3.35 1.98
C PHE A 65 -0.54 3.67 2.94
N TRP A 66 -0.82 3.73 4.24
CA TRP A 66 0.21 4.03 5.21
C TRP A 66 -0.09 3.38 6.57
N SER A 67 0.95 3.03 7.32
CA SER A 67 0.78 2.48 8.66
C SER A 67 2.06 2.58 9.50
N GLY A 68 1.91 2.57 10.82
CA GLY A 68 3.04 2.40 11.74
C GLY A 68 3.93 3.63 11.96
N PHE A 69 3.42 4.84 11.70
CA PHE A 69 4.21 6.08 11.86
C PHE A 69 4.46 6.41 13.35
N GLY A 70 3.54 5.99 14.22
CA GLY A 70 3.70 6.07 15.68
C GLY A 70 3.70 7.51 16.23
N VAL A 71 3.09 8.46 15.52
CA VAL A 71 2.96 9.87 15.92
C VAL A 71 1.51 10.32 15.71
N ALA A 72 1.09 11.38 16.40
CA ALA A 72 -0.18 12.04 16.11
C ALA A 72 -0.16 12.70 14.72
N ASP A 73 -1.33 12.96 14.14
CA ASP A 73 -1.47 13.61 12.83
C ASP A 73 -0.66 12.94 11.69
N SER A 74 -0.46 11.63 11.79
CA SER A 74 0.28 10.83 10.81
C SER A 74 -0.37 10.81 9.42
N ASP A 75 -1.67 11.07 9.35
CA ASP A 75 -2.43 11.29 8.11
C ASP A 75 -1.87 12.47 7.29
N LYS A 76 -1.53 13.58 7.95
CA LYS A 76 -0.95 14.76 7.28
C LYS A 76 0.43 14.46 6.71
N VAL A 77 1.24 13.71 7.47
CA VAL A 77 2.57 13.27 7.02
C VAL A 77 2.44 12.33 5.82
N ALA A 78 1.52 11.36 5.89
CA ALA A 78 1.28 10.42 4.80
C ALA A 78 0.81 11.13 3.52
N ALA A 79 -0.08 12.12 3.66
CA ALA A 79 -0.53 12.96 2.55
C ALA A 79 0.62 13.74 1.90
N GLU A 80 1.51 14.33 2.70
CA GLU A 80 2.68 15.07 2.21
C GLU A 80 3.66 14.14 1.46
N ILE A 81 3.94 12.96 2.02
CA ILE A 81 4.79 11.94 1.36
C ILE A 81 4.14 11.46 0.07
N ALA A 82 2.85 11.13 0.08
CA ALA A 82 2.12 10.66 -1.09
C ALA A 82 2.20 11.67 -2.24
N GLN A 83 1.98 12.95 -1.93
CA GLN A 83 2.09 14.02 -2.90
C GLN A 83 3.53 14.15 -3.44
N HIS A 84 4.53 14.29 -2.56
CA HIS A 84 5.94 14.44 -2.95
C HIS A 84 6.43 13.27 -3.82
N VAL A 85 6.09 12.05 -3.44
CA VAL A 85 6.51 10.84 -4.16
C VAL A 85 5.85 10.74 -5.53
N ALA A 86 4.57 11.09 -5.66
CA ALA A 86 3.87 11.05 -6.95
C ALA A 86 4.27 12.19 -7.88
N GLU A 87 4.49 13.40 -7.35
CA GLU A 87 4.88 14.59 -8.13
C GLU A 87 6.22 14.42 -8.83
N LYS A 88 7.17 13.69 -8.23
CA LYS A 88 8.44 13.32 -8.85
C LYS A 88 8.29 12.58 -10.18
N GLU A 89 7.12 11.98 -10.41
CA GLU A 89 6.77 11.24 -11.62
C GLU A 89 5.70 11.94 -12.46
N GLY A 90 5.37 13.21 -12.13
CA GLY A 90 4.30 13.96 -12.81
C GLY A 90 2.89 13.41 -12.54
N LYS A 91 2.69 12.72 -11.41
CA LYS A 91 1.41 12.12 -11.02
C LYS A 91 0.82 12.80 -9.79
N LYS A 92 -0.47 12.57 -9.54
CA LYS A 92 -1.14 12.95 -8.29
C LYS A 92 -1.13 11.77 -7.32
N GLY A 93 -0.66 11.98 -6.09
CA GLY A 93 -0.74 11.00 -5.00
C GLY A 93 -1.94 11.28 -4.11
N VAL A 94 -2.65 10.23 -3.68
CA VAL A 94 -3.79 10.36 -2.76
C VAL A 94 -3.72 9.30 -1.67
N THR A 95 -3.90 9.70 -0.42
CA THR A 95 -4.24 8.83 0.71
C THR A 95 -5.75 8.80 0.92
N LEU A 96 -6.25 7.89 1.76
CA LEU A 96 -7.66 7.89 2.15
C LEU A 96 -8.14 9.26 2.66
N GLU A 97 -7.35 9.91 3.52
CA GLU A 97 -7.72 11.17 4.14
C GLU A 97 -7.80 12.30 3.11
N THR A 98 -6.86 12.38 2.17
CA THR A 98 -6.93 13.36 1.07
C THR A 98 -8.10 13.12 0.12
N LEU A 99 -8.60 11.88 0.02
CA LEU A 99 -9.80 11.59 -0.76
C LEU A 99 -11.05 12.12 -0.09
N LEU A 100 -11.14 12.07 1.25
CA LEU A 100 -12.27 12.61 1.99
C LEU A 100 -12.40 14.14 1.87
N GLU A 101 -11.33 14.82 1.47
CA GLU A 101 -11.35 16.27 1.19
C GLU A 101 -11.93 16.62 -0.19
N LEU A 102 -12.12 15.63 -1.08
CA LEU A 102 -12.71 15.84 -2.40
C LEU A 102 -14.20 16.20 -2.31
N GLU A 103 -14.69 17.00 -3.27
CA GLU A 103 -16.11 17.38 -3.35
C GLU A 103 -17.01 16.15 -3.44
N GLU A 104 -16.60 15.16 -4.23
CA GLU A 104 -17.30 13.91 -4.47
C GLU A 104 -17.47 13.07 -3.20
N ASN A 105 -16.70 13.34 -2.15
CA ASN A 105 -16.71 12.59 -0.90
C ASN A 105 -17.27 13.37 0.30
N ARG A 106 -17.77 14.61 0.11
CA ARG A 106 -18.28 15.46 1.20
C ARG A 106 -19.48 14.89 1.96
N HIS A 107 -20.21 13.95 1.37
CA HIS A 107 -21.29 13.24 2.05
C HIS A 107 -20.76 12.27 3.13
N ILE A 108 -19.51 11.84 3.01
CA ILE A 108 -18.84 11.00 4.01
C ILE A 108 -18.32 11.93 5.11
N LYS A 109 -18.93 11.82 6.30
CA LYS A 109 -18.52 12.61 7.48
C LYS A 109 -17.62 11.75 8.37
N PRO A 110 -16.29 11.88 8.29
CA PRO A 110 -15.40 11.06 9.10
C PRO A 110 -15.58 11.34 10.58
N CYS A 111 -15.67 10.29 11.38
CA CYS A 111 -15.60 10.44 12.82
C CYS A 111 -14.18 10.86 13.22
N LYS A 112 -14.08 11.80 14.17
CA LYS A 112 -12.78 12.19 14.73
C LYS A 112 -12.25 11.05 15.60
N TRP A 113 -11.07 10.54 15.28
CA TRP A 113 -10.43 9.53 16.11
C TRP A 113 -10.11 10.10 17.50
N THR A 114 -10.46 9.35 18.55
CA THR A 114 -10.21 9.70 19.96
C THR A 114 -9.43 8.59 20.65
N VAL A 115 -8.82 8.90 21.80
CA VAL A 115 -8.18 7.91 22.67
C VAL A 115 -8.81 8.03 24.07
N PRO A 116 -9.64 7.06 24.51
CA PRO A 116 -10.04 5.84 23.81
C PRO A 116 -10.98 6.13 22.61
N VAL A 117 -10.91 5.27 21.58
CA VAL A 117 -11.80 5.34 20.41
C VAL A 117 -13.12 4.62 20.70
N THR A 118 -14.24 5.18 20.25
CA THR A 118 -15.54 4.50 20.37
C THR A 118 -15.63 3.30 19.40
N PRO A 119 -16.41 2.25 19.73
CA PRO A 119 -16.62 1.12 18.82
C PRO A 119 -17.14 1.54 17.44
N GLU A 120 -18.05 2.52 17.39
CA GLU A 120 -18.67 3.01 16.15
C GLU A 120 -17.64 3.72 15.28
N CYS A 121 -16.78 4.56 15.87
CA CYS A 121 -15.75 5.26 15.10
C CYS A 121 -14.67 4.29 14.61
N ARG A 122 -14.33 3.28 15.42
CA ARG A 122 -13.44 2.20 14.99
C ARG A 122 -14.01 1.44 13.80
N GLN A 123 -15.30 1.05 13.87
CA GLN A 123 -15.96 0.33 12.78
C GLN A 123 -16.05 1.21 11.52
N PHE A 124 -16.36 2.50 11.67
CA PHE A 124 -16.39 3.44 10.55
C PHE A 124 -15.06 3.48 9.79
N TRP A 125 -13.94 3.65 10.49
CA TRP A 125 -12.62 3.68 9.84
C TRP A 125 -12.24 2.32 9.23
N GLN A 126 -12.65 1.21 9.86
CA GLN A 126 -12.44 -0.13 9.29
C GLN A 126 -13.23 -0.34 8.00
N ASP A 127 -14.49 0.07 7.97
CA ASP A 127 -15.37 -0.01 6.79
C ASP A 127 -14.82 0.86 5.66
N LEU A 128 -14.40 2.09 5.99
CA LEU A 128 -13.85 3.04 5.03
C LEU A 128 -12.51 2.58 4.46
N SER A 129 -11.60 2.02 5.28
CA SER A 129 -10.37 1.37 4.82
C SER A 129 -10.66 0.17 3.90
N CYS A 130 -11.65 -0.66 4.24
CA CYS A 130 -12.12 -1.76 3.38
C CYS A 130 -12.57 -1.23 2.01
N GLU A 131 -13.37 -0.17 2.01
CA GLU A 131 -13.93 0.44 0.79
C GLU A 131 -12.84 1.08 -0.06
N TYR A 132 -11.88 1.77 0.55
CA TYR A 132 -10.72 2.32 -0.14
C TYR A 132 -9.88 1.23 -0.83
N ALA A 133 -9.59 0.15 -0.11
CA ALA A 133 -8.85 -0.98 -0.67
C ALA A 133 -9.65 -1.72 -1.76
N SER A 134 -10.98 -1.88 -1.61
CA SER A 134 -11.82 -2.59 -2.57
C SER A 134 -12.08 -1.81 -3.87
N THR A 135 -12.05 -0.48 -3.79
CA THR A 135 -12.22 0.44 -4.92
C THR A 135 -10.90 0.90 -5.56
N ALA A 136 -9.75 0.58 -4.95
CA ALA A 136 -8.44 0.89 -5.52
C ALA A 136 -8.27 0.29 -6.93
N ARG A 137 -7.81 1.11 -7.87
CA ARG A 137 -7.50 0.74 -9.27
C ARG A 137 -6.22 1.43 -9.70
N GLY A 138 -5.50 0.89 -10.67
CA GLY A 138 -4.26 1.43 -11.18
C GLY A 138 -3.12 1.30 -10.16
N GLU A 139 -2.32 2.36 -10.04
CA GLU A 139 -1.10 2.31 -9.24
C GLU A 139 -1.35 2.39 -7.73
N VAL A 140 -0.78 1.45 -6.97
CA VAL A 140 -0.86 1.39 -5.50
C VAL A 140 0.53 1.40 -4.88
N ARG A 141 0.73 2.23 -3.85
CA ARG A 141 1.97 2.34 -3.08
C ARG A 141 1.64 2.31 -1.60
N VAL A 142 2.60 1.92 -0.78
CA VAL A 142 2.44 1.89 0.68
C VAL A 142 3.63 2.52 1.38
N ILE A 143 3.39 3.28 2.45
CA ILE A 143 4.40 3.87 3.32
C ILE A 143 4.33 3.19 4.69
N LEU A 144 5.36 2.49 5.10
CA LEU A 144 5.40 1.81 6.39
C LEU A 144 6.41 2.46 7.32
N GLY A 145 5.98 2.73 8.54
CA GLY A 145 6.88 3.07 9.63
C GLY A 145 7.49 1.81 10.27
N PRO A 146 8.44 1.99 11.20
CA PRO A 146 9.25 0.90 11.74
C PRO A 146 8.45 -0.12 12.56
N ARG A 147 7.22 0.22 12.99
CA ARG A 147 6.35 -0.64 13.80
C ARG A 147 4.92 -0.57 13.32
N VAL A 148 4.54 -1.50 12.45
CA VAL A 148 3.15 -1.67 12.03
C VAL A 148 2.42 -2.55 13.04
N SER A 149 1.35 -2.03 13.64
CA SER A 149 0.54 -2.82 14.58
C SER A 149 -0.12 -4.02 13.86
N PRO A 150 -0.11 -5.23 14.43
CA PRO A 150 -0.81 -6.39 13.86
C PRO A 150 -2.33 -6.20 13.77
N THR A 151 -2.86 -5.20 14.49
CA THR A 151 -4.28 -4.83 14.46
C THR A 151 -4.54 -3.57 13.63
N SER A 152 -3.59 -3.10 12.83
CA SER A 152 -3.78 -1.94 11.95
C SER A 152 -4.70 -2.28 10.78
N ALA A 153 -5.42 -1.29 10.27
CA ALA A 153 -6.25 -1.46 9.07
C ALA A 153 -5.44 -2.02 7.90
N TRP A 154 -4.19 -1.60 7.76
CA TRP A 154 -3.25 -2.13 6.78
C TRP A 154 -3.10 -3.65 6.84
N LEU A 155 -2.73 -4.20 8.01
CA LEU A 155 -2.46 -5.64 8.15
C LEU A 155 -3.72 -6.50 8.28
N THR A 156 -4.83 -5.95 8.77
CA THR A 156 -6.06 -6.74 8.98
C THR A 156 -7.03 -6.69 7.81
N THR A 157 -6.90 -5.69 6.93
CA THR A 157 -7.93 -5.39 5.93
C THR A 157 -7.33 -4.99 4.58
N GLU A 158 -6.61 -3.87 4.52
CA GLU A 158 -6.26 -3.21 3.25
C GLU A 158 -5.31 -4.07 2.41
N LYS A 159 -4.24 -4.61 3.03
CA LYS A 159 -3.26 -5.45 2.35
C LYS A 159 -3.91 -6.70 1.74
N ASP A 160 -4.64 -7.46 2.55
CA ASP A 160 -5.31 -8.68 2.11
C ASP A 160 -6.34 -8.38 1.01
N GLN A 161 -7.08 -7.27 1.11
CA GLN A 161 -8.04 -6.87 0.08
C GLN A 161 -7.37 -6.51 -1.25
N LEU A 162 -6.23 -5.81 -1.22
CA LEU A 162 -5.46 -5.49 -2.42
C LEU A 162 -4.87 -6.76 -3.06
N GLU A 163 -4.38 -7.70 -2.26
CA GLU A 163 -3.90 -9.01 -2.74
C GLU A 163 -5.02 -9.82 -3.39
N TYR A 164 -6.22 -9.82 -2.77
CA TYR A 164 -7.42 -10.41 -3.35
C TYR A 164 -7.74 -9.81 -4.73
N LEU A 165 -7.84 -8.49 -4.82
CA LEU A 165 -8.15 -7.82 -6.09
C LEU A 165 -7.12 -8.14 -7.17
N ARG A 166 -5.82 -8.07 -6.83
CA ARG A 166 -4.73 -8.40 -7.75
C ARG A 166 -4.81 -9.84 -8.25
N SER A 167 -5.06 -10.81 -7.37
CA SER A 167 -5.19 -12.22 -7.75
C SER A 167 -6.43 -12.52 -8.60
N ASN A 168 -7.45 -11.66 -8.54
CA ASN A 168 -8.68 -11.76 -9.32
C ASN A 168 -8.68 -10.89 -10.60
N GLY A 169 -7.51 -10.45 -11.06
CA GLY A 169 -7.36 -9.74 -12.32
C GLY A 169 -7.86 -8.29 -12.31
N GLN A 170 -8.05 -7.70 -11.12
CA GLN A 170 -8.30 -6.28 -11.03
C GLN A 170 -7.06 -5.52 -11.52
N ASP A 171 -7.26 -4.45 -12.29
CA ASP A 171 -6.18 -3.55 -12.69
C ASP A 171 -5.58 -2.84 -11.48
N LEU A 172 -4.57 -3.47 -10.88
CA LEU A 172 -3.77 -3.02 -9.76
C LEU A 172 -2.31 -3.30 -10.07
N TRP A 173 -1.48 -2.27 -10.02
CA TRP A 173 -0.05 -2.38 -10.34
C TRP A 173 0.80 -1.42 -9.50
N GLY A 174 2.12 -1.52 -9.64
CA GLY A 174 3.06 -0.57 -9.04
C GLY A 174 3.20 -0.64 -7.52
N PHE A 175 2.85 -1.78 -6.90
CA PHE A 175 2.96 -2.12 -5.47
C PHE A 175 4.36 -1.86 -4.90
N LYS A 176 4.68 -0.60 -4.65
CA LYS A 176 5.96 -0.16 -4.10
C LYS A 176 5.78 0.23 -2.64
N GLN A 177 6.62 -0.36 -1.80
CA GLN A 177 6.74 -0.02 -0.38
C GLN A 177 7.82 1.03 -0.18
N TYR A 178 7.52 2.02 0.64
CA TYR A 178 8.43 3.04 1.11
C TYR A 178 8.59 2.89 2.62
N GLU A 179 9.84 2.89 3.08
CA GLU A 179 10.15 3.02 4.51
C GLU A 179 10.03 4.50 4.89
N LEU A 180 9.23 4.80 5.93
CA LEU A 180 8.91 6.15 6.37
C LEU A 180 10.16 7.01 6.55
N GLU A 181 11.17 6.52 7.27
CA GLU A 181 12.40 7.28 7.52
C GLU A 181 13.19 7.52 6.24
N SER A 182 13.23 6.53 5.34
CA SER A 182 13.97 6.67 4.09
C SER A 182 13.34 7.76 3.22
N VAL A 183 12.02 7.78 3.08
CA VAL A 183 11.35 8.80 2.26
C VAL A 183 11.26 10.15 2.96
N TYR A 184 10.83 10.19 4.22
CA TYR A 184 10.48 11.46 4.87
C TYR A 184 11.69 12.18 5.45
N CYS A 185 12.70 11.45 5.92
CA CYS A 185 13.87 12.03 6.57
C CYS A 185 15.07 12.19 5.65
N LYS A 186 15.20 11.34 4.61
CA LYS A 186 16.31 11.40 3.65
C LYS A 186 15.86 12.01 2.33
N ASP A 187 14.90 11.39 1.63
CA ASP A 187 14.48 11.87 0.30
C ASP A 187 13.73 13.22 0.33
N MET A 188 13.10 13.52 1.46
CA MET A 188 12.40 14.77 1.74
C MET A 188 13.19 15.69 2.68
N ALA A 189 14.49 15.48 2.91
CA ALA A 189 15.27 16.24 3.89
C ALA A 189 15.16 17.76 3.70
N THR A 190 15.17 18.24 2.46
CA THR A 190 15.05 19.67 2.11
C THR A 190 13.61 20.12 1.80
N HIS A 191 12.64 19.20 1.81
CA HIS A 191 11.24 19.52 1.57
C HIS A 191 10.67 20.30 2.77
N GLN A 192 10.08 21.46 2.50
CA GLN A 192 9.40 22.27 3.50
C GLN A 192 8.07 21.61 3.87
N THR A 193 8.05 20.94 5.02
CA THR A 193 6.86 20.27 5.53
C THR A 193 5.88 21.24 6.16
N ARG A 194 4.59 20.89 6.12
CA ARG A 194 3.53 21.62 6.84
C ARG A 194 3.45 21.26 8.32
N VAL A 195 4.16 20.22 8.75
CA VAL A 195 4.16 19.70 10.12
C VAL A 195 5.60 19.51 10.64
N PRO A 196 6.38 20.60 10.77
CA PRO A 196 7.81 20.53 11.09
C PRO A 196 8.11 19.84 12.43
N GLU A 197 7.23 19.99 13.42
CA GLU A 197 7.38 19.34 14.73
C GLU A 197 7.27 17.82 14.62
N ILE A 198 6.33 17.33 13.80
CA ILE A 198 6.12 15.89 13.56
C ILE A 198 7.29 15.31 12.76
N LYS A 199 7.80 16.06 11.77
CA LYS A 199 9.00 15.66 11.02
C LYS A 199 10.22 15.53 11.93
N GLN A 200 10.42 16.48 12.84
CA GLN A 200 11.48 16.37 13.82
C GLN A 200 11.29 15.13 14.70
N GLU A 201 10.06 14.86 15.18
CA GLU A 201 9.77 13.68 15.99
C GLU A 201 10.06 12.37 15.25
N ILE A 202 9.61 12.23 14.00
CA ILE A 202 9.87 11.03 13.18
C ILE A 202 11.36 10.87 12.90
N CYS A 203 12.03 11.93 12.47
CA CYS A 203 13.41 11.84 11.96
C CYS A 203 14.49 11.82 13.04
N MET A 204 14.16 12.20 14.27
CA MET A 204 15.09 12.20 15.41
C MET A 204 14.84 11.05 16.39
N ARG A 205 13.79 10.25 16.19
CA ARG A 205 13.56 9.04 16.99
C ARG A 205 14.74 8.08 16.79
N LYS A 206 15.41 7.74 17.89
CA LYS A 206 16.37 6.63 17.90
C LYS A 206 15.57 5.34 17.86
N VAL A 207 15.67 4.60 16.75
CA VAL A 207 15.11 3.25 16.59
C VAL A 207 15.86 2.25 17.44
#